data_AF-A0A7R9PF69-F1
#
_entry.id   AF-A0A7R9PF69-F1
#
_cell.length_a   1.000
_cell.length_b   1.000
_cell.length_c   1.000
_cell.angle_alpha   90.00
_cell.angle_beta   90.00
_cell.angle_gamma   90.00
#
_symmetry.space_group_name_H-M   'P 1'
#
loop_
_entity.id
_entity.type
_entity.pdbx_description
1 polymer ?
#
loop_
_entity_poly.entity_id
_entity_poly.type
_entity_poly.pdbx_seq_one_letter_code
_entity_poly.pdbx_strand_id
1 'polypeptide(L)'
;MKKCIINAQALKHVNNCIINKYFTSSARNKVRVRFAPSPTGHLHLGGLRTALYNYLFAKNHGGTFILRIEDTDRSRVVPDAVEKLEHDLKWAGIVPDESPSVGGQFGPYTQSKRLDIYR
;
A
#
# COMPACT_ATOMS: atom_id res chain seq x y z
N MET A 1 23.68 23.69 -56.41
CA MET A 1 22.85 22.75 -55.61
C MET A 1 23.24 22.86 -54.15
N LYS A 2 22.47 23.59 -53.32
CA LYS A 2 22.70 23.68 -51.87
C LYS A 2 21.97 22.51 -51.21
N LYS A 3 22.69 21.53 -50.69
CA LYS A 3 22.11 20.46 -49.86
C LYS A 3 21.69 21.08 -48.52
N CYS A 4 20.38 21.13 -48.30
CA CYS A 4 19.78 21.42 -47.01
C CYS A 4 20.08 20.24 -46.08
N ILE A 5 21.11 20.37 -45.25
CA ILE A 5 21.35 19.41 -44.16
C ILE A 5 20.40 19.81 -43.04
N ILE A 6 19.23 19.18 -43.03
CA ILE A 6 18.26 19.33 -41.95
C ILE A 6 18.89 18.69 -40.71
N ASN A 7 19.15 19.51 -39.70
CA ASN A 7 19.78 19.10 -38.45
C ASN A 7 18.88 18.07 -37.72
N ALA A 8 19.41 16.87 -37.47
CA ALA A 8 18.71 15.74 -36.83
C ALA A 8 18.26 16.03 -35.38
N GLN A 9 18.68 17.16 -34.81
CA GLN A 9 18.20 17.63 -33.50
C GLN A 9 16.75 18.15 -33.53
N ALA A 10 16.23 18.61 -34.69
CA ALA A 10 14.90 19.19 -34.79
C ALA A 10 13.75 18.14 -34.77
N LEU A 11 14.03 16.89 -35.14
CA LEU A 11 13.02 15.81 -35.12
C LEU A 11 12.80 15.20 -33.72
N LYS A 12 13.73 15.41 -32.77
CA LYS A 12 13.57 14.91 -31.38
C LYS A 12 12.65 15.80 -30.53
N HIS A 13 12.40 17.04 -30.94
CA HIS A 13 11.61 17.99 -30.16
C HIS A 13 10.10 17.94 -30.48
N VAL A 14 9.74 17.56 -31.70
CA VAL A 14 8.32 17.48 -32.11
C VAL A 14 7.64 16.24 -31.53
N ASN A 15 8.35 15.12 -31.40
CA ASN A 15 7.80 13.89 -30.83
C ASN A 15 7.53 13.98 -29.32
N ASN A 16 8.17 14.90 -28.60
CA ASN A 16 7.97 15.04 -27.16
C ASN A 16 6.75 15.93 -26.81
N CYS A 17 6.27 16.75 -27.75
CA CYS A 17 5.14 17.65 -27.54
C CYS A 17 3.78 17.01 -27.87
N ILE A 18 3.73 16.09 -28.85
CA ILE A 18 2.48 15.42 -29.26
C ILE A 18 2.11 14.29 -28.29
N ILE A 19 3.09 13.55 -27.77
CA ILE A 19 2.85 12.40 -26.87
C ILE A 19 2.35 12.86 -25.49
N ASN A 20 2.82 14.01 -24.99
CA ASN A 20 2.40 14.56 -23.69
C ASN A 20 0.98 15.18 -23.70
N LYS A 21 0.39 15.44 -24.88
CA LYS A 21 -0.94 16.06 -24.96
C LYS A 21 -2.08 15.08 -24.68
N TYR A 22 -1.85 13.77 -24.82
CA TYR A 22 -2.83 12.72 -24.56
C TYR A 22 -2.57 11.93 -23.27
N PHE A 23 -1.46 12.22 -22.57
CA PHE A 23 -1.18 11.67 -21.25
C PHE A 23 -1.59 12.67 -20.16
N THR A 24 -2.75 13.29 -20.32
CA THR A 24 -3.35 14.14 -19.28
C THR A 24 -3.87 13.25 -18.16
N SER A 25 -3.04 13.06 -17.14
CA SER A 25 -3.42 13.09 -15.72
C SER A 25 -4.82 12.56 -15.39
N SER A 26 -5.06 11.27 -15.63
CA SER A 26 -5.88 10.53 -14.67
C SER A 26 -5.07 10.55 -13.38
N ALA A 27 -5.59 11.14 -12.31
CA ALA A 27 -4.98 11.05 -10.99
C ALA A 27 -4.74 9.57 -10.71
N ARG A 28 -3.49 9.11 -10.88
CA ARG A 28 -3.13 7.72 -10.62
C ARG A 28 -3.31 7.53 -9.13
N ASN A 29 -4.49 7.06 -8.73
CA ASN A 29 -4.77 6.68 -7.35
C ASN A 29 -3.63 5.76 -6.94
N LYS A 30 -2.81 6.23 -6.00
CA LYS A 30 -1.68 5.45 -5.52
C LYS A 30 -2.22 4.11 -5.03
N VAL A 31 -1.57 3.02 -5.43
CA VAL A 31 -1.98 1.67 -5.00
C VAL A 31 -1.99 1.64 -3.48
N ARG A 32 -3.10 1.19 -2.89
CA ARG A 32 -3.25 1.04 -1.44
C ARG A 32 -3.85 -0.33 -1.18
N VAL A 33 -3.12 -1.15 -0.45
CA VAL A 33 -3.54 -2.50 -0.08
C VAL A 33 -3.47 -2.67 1.42
N ARG A 34 -4.25 -3.62 1.94
CA ARG A 34 -4.33 -3.87 3.36
C ARG A 34 -4.19 -5.35 3.68
N PHE A 35 -3.51 -5.65 4.77
CA PHE A 35 -3.61 -6.92 5.47
C PHE A 35 -4.51 -6.72 6.70
N ALA A 36 -5.59 -7.50 6.78
CA ALA A 36 -6.66 -7.29 7.75
C ALA A 36 -6.89 -8.53 8.63
N PRO A 37 -5.95 -8.90 9.52
CA PRO A 37 -6.10 -10.06 10.39
C PRO A 37 -6.97 -9.76 11.62
N SER A 38 -7.64 -10.79 12.11
CA SER A 38 -8.27 -10.77 13.44
C SER A 38 -7.25 -11.16 14.52
N PRO A 39 -7.30 -10.55 15.71
CA PRO A 39 -6.35 -10.82 16.81
C PRO A 39 -6.70 -12.12 17.56
N THR A 40 -6.83 -13.24 16.83
CA THR A 40 -7.29 -14.52 17.38
C THR A 40 -6.15 -15.49 17.71
N GLY A 41 -4.93 -14.97 17.86
CA GLY A 41 -3.73 -15.76 18.16
C GLY A 41 -2.59 -15.52 17.17
N HIS A 42 -1.87 -16.59 16.82
CA HIS A 42 -0.61 -16.55 16.07
C HIS A 42 -0.79 -16.28 14.57
N LEU A 43 0.18 -15.57 13.97
CA LEU A 43 0.27 -15.45 12.53
C LEU A 43 0.69 -16.80 11.92
N HIS A 44 -0.24 -17.46 11.22
CA HIS A 44 0.05 -18.69 10.49
C HIS A 44 0.64 -18.38 9.10
N LEU A 45 1.27 -19.38 8.48
CA LEU A 45 1.97 -19.22 7.20
C LEU A 45 1.09 -18.67 6.07
N GLY A 46 -0.19 -19.05 6.03
CA GLY A 46 -1.16 -18.52 5.07
C GLY A 46 -1.40 -17.01 5.21
N GLY A 47 -1.49 -16.52 6.45
CA GLY A 47 -1.57 -15.10 6.77
C GLY A 47 -0.30 -14.37 6.37
N LEU A 48 0.87 -14.92 6.72
CA LEU A 48 2.16 -14.35 6.36
C LEU A 48 2.35 -14.24 4.84
N ARG A 49 1.99 -15.28 4.08
CA ARG A 49 2.00 -15.27 2.61
C ARG A 49 1.14 -14.13 2.05
N THR A 50 -0.06 -13.96 2.60
CA THR A 50 -0.98 -12.91 2.18
C THR A 50 -0.43 -11.52 2.48
N ALA A 51 0.15 -11.33 3.67
CA ALA A 51 0.81 -10.08 4.03
C ALA A 51 1.98 -9.78 3.08
N LEU A 52 2.81 -10.79 2.78
CA LEU A 52 3.95 -10.66 1.87
C LEU A 52 3.53 -10.25 0.46
N TYR A 53 2.49 -10.88 -0.10
CA TYR A 53 2.01 -10.53 -1.44
C TYR A 53 1.49 -9.10 -1.51
N ASN A 54 0.72 -8.66 -0.51
CA ASN A 54 0.26 -7.28 -0.44
C ASN A 54 1.45 -6.31 -0.31
N TYR A 55 2.41 -6.62 0.57
CA TYR A 55 3.59 -5.80 0.77
C TYR A 55 4.40 -5.65 -0.52
N LEU A 56 4.76 -6.75 -1.18
CA LEU A 56 5.51 -6.73 -2.44
C LEU A 56 4.74 -6.01 -3.55
N PHE A 57 3.43 -6.24 -3.65
CA PHE A 57 2.59 -5.55 -4.62
C PHE A 57 2.57 -4.04 -4.39
N ALA A 58 2.43 -3.58 -3.14
CA ALA A 58 2.49 -2.17 -2.79
C ALA A 58 3.85 -1.57 -3.16
N LYS A 59 4.96 -2.20 -2.73
CA LYS A 59 6.30 -1.67 -2.95
C LYS A 59 6.67 -1.63 -4.44
N ASN A 60 6.30 -2.65 -5.21
CA ASN A 60 6.54 -2.67 -6.66
C ASN A 60 5.82 -1.52 -7.40
N HIS A 61 4.69 -1.05 -6.89
CA HIS A 61 3.91 0.03 -7.49
C HIS A 61 4.13 1.40 -6.82
N GLY A 62 5.08 1.52 -5.88
CA GLY A 62 5.26 2.73 -5.08
C GLY A 62 4.01 3.12 -4.27
N GLY A 63 3.22 2.12 -3.88
CA GLY A 63 1.98 2.24 -3.13
C GLY A 63 2.17 2.14 -1.61
N THR A 64 1.05 2.04 -0.90
CA THR A 64 0.99 1.96 0.57
C THR A 64 0.48 0.59 1.01
N PHE A 65 1.21 -0.04 1.93
CA PHE A 65 0.79 -1.26 2.61
C PHE A 65 0.29 -0.95 4.02
N ILE A 66 -0.95 -1.35 4.32
CA ILE A 66 -1.67 -0.99 5.54
C ILE A 66 -1.93 -2.25 6.38
N LEU A 67 -1.65 -2.20 7.68
CA LEU A 67 -2.09 -3.19 8.65
C LEU A 67 -3.34 -2.66 9.37
N ARG A 68 -4.41 -3.45 9.39
CA ARG A 68 -5.64 -3.09 10.08
C ARG A 68 -6.15 -4.27 10.90
N ILE A 69 -6.43 -4.04 12.19
CA ILE A 69 -6.87 -5.10 13.09
C ILE A 69 -8.39 -5.20 13.06
N GLU A 70 -8.91 -6.37 12.71
CA GLU A 70 -10.35 -6.67 12.63
C GLU A 70 -10.77 -7.42 13.90
N ASP A 71 -11.03 -6.66 14.97
CA ASP A 71 -11.35 -7.13 16.32
C ASP A 71 -12.85 -7.04 16.68
N THR A 72 -13.72 -7.27 15.70
CA THR A 72 -15.19 -7.23 15.89
C THR A 72 -15.69 -8.29 16.86
N ASP A 73 -15.10 -9.46 16.83
CA ASP A 73 -15.44 -10.56 17.74
C ASP A 73 -14.57 -10.50 19.00
N ARG A 74 -15.01 -9.67 19.96
CA ARG A 74 -14.30 -9.43 21.23
C ARG A 74 -14.09 -10.70 22.05
N SER A 75 -14.93 -11.72 21.87
CA SER A 75 -14.81 -12.99 22.61
C SER A 75 -13.57 -13.80 22.24
N ARG A 76 -13.01 -13.55 21.04
CA ARG A 76 -11.83 -14.24 20.50
C ARG A 76 -10.56 -13.39 20.52
N VAL A 77 -10.61 -12.17 21.03
CA VAL A 77 -9.44 -11.30 21.12
C VAL A 77 -8.51 -11.84 22.19
N VAL A 78 -7.32 -12.25 21.77
CA VAL A 78 -6.26 -12.68 22.68
C VAL A 78 -5.44 -11.44 23.06
N PRO A 79 -5.20 -11.18 24.36
CA PRO A 79 -4.27 -10.13 24.78
C PRO A 79 -2.91 -10.29 24.11
N ASP A 80 -2.24 -9.18 23.79
CA ASP A 80 -0.92 -9.14 23.15
C ASP A 80 -0.84 -9.72 21.72
N ALA A 81 -1.97 -10.17 21.14
CA ALA A 81 -1.97 -10.76 19.80
C ALA A 81 -1.62 -9.73 18.71
N VAL A 82 -1.96 -8.46 18.91
CA VAL A 82 -1.64 -7.39 17.95
C VAL A 82 -0.14 -7.10 17.97
N GLU A 83 0.44 -6.97 19.16
CA GLU A 83 1.86 -6.73 19.40
C GLU A 83 2.70 -7.88 18.84
N LYS A 84 2.28 -9.12 19.09
CA LYS A 84 2.93 -10.31 18.55
C LYS A 84 2.85 -10.37 17.02
N LEU A 85 1.70 -10.06 16.46
CA LEU A 85 1.51 -10.00 15.02
C LEU A 85 2.44 -8.96 14.37
N GLU A 86 2.52 -7.75 14.93
CA GLU A 86 3.41 -6.71 14.42
C GLU A 86 4.88 -7.10 14.56
N HIS A 87 5.25 -7.77 15.66
CA HIS A 87 6.58 -8.33 15.85
C HIS A 87 6.91 -9.39 14.79
N ASP A 88 6.02 -10.34 14.53
CA ASP A 88 6.22 -11.42 13.55
C ASP A 88 6.35 -10.86 12.12
N LEU A 89 5.53 -9.86 11.77
CA LEU A 89 5.64 -9.17 10.48
C LEU A 89 6.98 -8.42 10.35
N LYS A 90 7.39 -7.71 11.41
CA LYS A 90 8.68 -7.02 11.44
C LYS A 90 9.86 -7.99 11.34
N TRP A 91 9.80 -9.11 12.04
CA TRP A 91 10.79 -10.18 11.94
C TRP A 91 10.90 -10.73 10.49
N ALA A 92 9.77 -10.87 9.80
CA ALA A 92 9.74 -11.26 8.39
C ALA A 92 10.15 -10.14 7.40
N GLY A 93 10.52 -8.95 7.89
CA GLY A 93 10.88 -7.80 7.06
C GLY A 93 9.69 -7.12 6.36
N ILE A 94 8.46 -7.41 6.79
CA ILE A 94 7.22 -6.84 6.27
C ILE A 94 6.77 -5.73 7.21
N VAL A 95 7.15 -4.49 6.90
CA VAL A 95 6.80 -3.32 7.73
C VAL A 95 5.66 -2.53 7.07
N PRO A 96 4.47 -2.43 7.72
CA PRO A 96 3.38 -1.60 7.25
C PRO A 96 3.76 -0.12 7.24
N ASP A 97 3.27 0.60 6.22
CA ASP A 97 3.38 2.06 6.15
C ASP A 97 2.34 2.75 7.05
N GLU A 98 1.21 2.09 7.30
CA GLU A 98 0.15 2.50 8.20
C GLU A 98 -0.27 1.31 9.08
N SER A 99 -0.38 1.49 10.39
CA SER A 99 -0.76 0.43 11.35
C SER A 99 -1.35 1.00 12.65
N PRO A 100 -1.87 0.18 13.57
CA PRO A 100 -2.25 0.65 14.91
C PRO A 100 -1.11 1.32 15.68
N SER A 101 0.13 0.80 15.57
CA SER A 101 1.31 1.35 16.26
C SER A 101 1.96 2.53 15.54
N VAL A 102 2.04 2.49 14.21
CA VAL A 102 2.63 3.55 13.38
C VAL A 102 1.67 4.72 13.19
N GLY A 103 0.36 4.45 13.24
CA GLY A 103 -0.67 5.42 12.90
C GLY A 103 -0.75 5.65 11.40
N GLY A 104 -1.26 6.82 11.01
CA GLY A 104 -1.52 7.18 9.62
C GLY A 104 -2.75 8.06 9.48
N GLN A 105 -2.93 8.65 8.30
CA GLN A 105 -3.96 9.65 8.05
C GLN A 105 -5.39 9.11 8.23
N PHE A 106 -5.58 7.80 8.06
CA PHE A 106 -6.90 7.16 8.07
C PHE A 106 -7.15 6.36 9.35
N GLY A 107 -6.38 6.60 10.41
CA GLY A 107 -6.59 5.97 11.71
C GLY A 107 -7.97 6.29 12.32
N PRO A 108 -8.38 5.58 13.38
CA PRO A 108 -7.70 4.45 14.02
C PRO A 108 -7.67 3.19 13.14
N TYR A 109 -6.59 2.40 13.19
CA TYR A 109 -6.44 1.15 12.41
C TYR A 109 -6.90 -0.11 13.16
N THR A 110 -7.66 0.07 14.25
CA THR A 110 -8.33 -1.00 14.99
C THR A 110 -9.83 -0.82 14.82
N GLN A 111 -10.54 -1.84 14.35
CA GLN A 111 -11.95 -1.73 13.97
C GLN A 111 -12.86 -1.36 15.14
N SER A 112 -12.65 -1.92 16.33
CA SER A 112 -13.43 -1.61 17.54
C SER A 112 -13.32 -0.15 17.99
N LYS A 113 -12.28 0.58 17.57
CA LYS A 113 -12.09 2.01 17.84
C LYS A 113 -12.78 2.92 16.81
N ARG A 114 -13.46 2.34 15.82
CA ARG A 114 -14.12 3.07 14.71
C ARG A 114 -15.65 3.00 14.77
N LEU A 115 -16.23 2.63 15.91
CA LEU A 115 -17.68 2.43 16.02
C LEU A 115 -18.49 3.66 15.60
N ASP A 116 -17.99 4.88 15.84
CA ASP A 116 -18.67 6.12 15.46
C ASP A 116 -18.80 6.29 13.93
N ILE A 117 -17.96 5.61 13.14
CA ILE A 117 -18.00 5.66 11.66
C ILE A 117 -19.04 4.66 11.10
N TYR A 118 -19.38 3.61 11.85
CA TYR A 118 -20.26 2.53 11.38
C TYR A 118 -21.74 2.73 11.75
N ARG A 119 -22.05 3.73 12.57
CA ARG A 119 -23.41 4.02 13.07
C ARG A 119 -24.33 4.62 12.01
#